data_AF-A0A7Z9I1W1-F1
#
_entry.id   AF-A0A7Z9I1W1-F1
#
_cell.length_a   1.000
_cell.length_b   1.000
_cell.length_c   1.000
_cell.angle_alpha   90.00
_cell.angle_beta   90.00
_cell.angle_gamma   90.00
#
_symmetry.space_group_name_H-M   'P 1'
#
loop_
_entity.id
_entity.type
_entity.pdbx_description
1 polymer ?
#
loop_
_entity_poly.entity_id
_entity_poly.type
_entity_poly.pdbx_seq_one_letter_code
_entity_poly.pdbx_strand_id
1 'polypeptide(L)'
;MEKLTPYLMYNGVCEEAMNFYKECFNGEIVNMGRYGDSPMEVPEPHKTKIVHVEFRFWEVHSMPLTTWTLQKVPKSLSAQESI
;
A
#
# COMPACT_ATOMS: atom_id res chain seq x y z
N MET A 1 1.29 -19.54 4.79
CA MET A 1 1.69 -18.77 3.59
C MET A 1 2.74 -17.79 4.04
N GLU A 2 3.92 -17.81 3.42
CA GLU A 2 5.02 -16.92 3.78
C GLU A 2 4.82 -15.55 3.10
N LYS A 3 5.13 -14.47 3.81
CA LYS A 3 5.11 -13.11 3.25
C LYS A 3 6.45 -12.86 2.56
N LEU A 4 6.41 -12.45 1.30
CA LEU A 4 7.59 -12.00 0.58
C LEU A 4 7.78 -10.49 0.80
N THR A 5 8.93 -10.11 1.33
CA THR A 5 9.32 -8.70 1.50
C THR A 5 10.58 -8.43 0.69
N PRO A 6 10.46 -8.12 -0.62
CA PRO A 6 11.62 -7.85 -1.44
C PRO A 6 12.27 -6.52 -1.02
N TYR A 7 13.60 -6.49 -1.01
CA TYR A 7 14.36 -5.27 -0.74
C TYR A 7 14.85 -4.67 -2.06
N LEU A 8 14.32 -3.50 -2.41
CA LEU A 8 14.60 -2.82 -3.68
C LEU A 8 15.54 -1.64 -3.46
N MET A 9 16.56 -1.54 -4.31
CA MET A 9 17.52 -0.43 -4.30
C MET A 9 17.19 0.54 -5.44
N TYR A 10 17.22 1.83 -5.13
CA TYR A 10 16.92 2.90 -6.08
C TYR A 10 18.10 3.86 -6.21
N ASN A 11 18.37 4.32 -7.43
CA ASN A 11 19.43 5.31 -7.68
C ASN A 11 18.92 6.74 -7.44
N GLY A 12 18.62 7.08 -6.19
CA GLY A 12 18.20 8.44 -5.79
C GLY A 12 16.72 8.78 -6.02
N VAL A 13 15.97 7.94 -6.74
CA VAL A 13 14.54 8.15 -7.07
C VAL A 13 13.57 7.38 -6.18
N CYS A 14 14.01 6.98 -4.97
CA CYS A 14 13.21 6.14 -4.08
C CYS A 14 11.87 6.80 -3.71
N GLU A 15 11.88 8.09 -3.37
CA GLU A 15 10.66 8.79 -2.95
C GLU A 15 9.63 8.92 -4.08
N GLU A 16 10.08 9.24 -5.29
CA GLU A 16 9.24 9.28 -6.50
C GLU A 16 8.64 7.91 -6.81
N ALA A 17 9.45 6.85 -6.73
CA ALA A 17 8.98 5.48 -6.96
C ALA A 17 7.92 5.06 -5.93
N MET A 18 8.11 5.37 -4.65
CA MET A 18 7.13 5.04 -3.61
C MET A 18 5.81 5.79 -3.81
N ASN A 19 5.86 7.07 -4.20
CA ASN A 19 4.65 7.83 -4.55
C ASN A 19 3.91 7.21 -5.74
N PHE A 20 4.63 6.76 -6.77
CA PHE A 20 4.03 6.04 -7.89
C PHE A 20 3.39 4.70 -7.47
N TYR A 21 4.05 3.93 -6.61
CA TYR A 21 3.53 2.65 -6.13
C TYR A 21 2.31 2.78 -5.22
N LYS A 22 2.21 3.85 -4.42
CA LYS A 22 0.99 4.14 -3.65
C LYS A 22 -0.23 4.22 -4.55
N GLU A 23 -0.13 4.94 -5.67
CA GLU A 23 -1.23 5.08 -6.63
C GLU A 23 -1.53 3.78 -7.37
N CYS A 24 -0.50 3.04 -7.78
CA CYS A 24 -0.68 1.82 -8.56
C CYS A 24 -1.27 0.65 -7.74
N PHE A 25 -0.87 0.54 -6.46
CA PHE A 25 -1.21 -0.60 -5.63
C PHE A 25 -2.20 -0.29 -4.51
N ASN A 26 -2.69 0.96 -4.43
CA ASN A 26 -3.46 1.45 -3.28
C ASN A 26 -2.76 1.11 -1.95
N GLY A 27 -1.42 1.18 -1.95
CA GLY A 27 -0.58 0.80 -0.82
C GLY A 27 -0.28 1.97 0.13
N GLU A 28 0.32 1.64 1.26
CA GLU A 28 0.71 2.58 2.30
C GLU A 28 2.22 2.55 2.56
N ILE A 29 2.80 3.73 2.81
CA ILE A 29 4.16 3.83 3.34
C ILE A 29 4.04 3.74 4.86
N VAL A 30 4.53 2.65 5.43
CA VAL A 30 4.47 2.37 6.87
C VAL A 30 5.57 3.15 7.60
N ASN A 31 6.74 3.24 6.98
CA ASN A 31 7.88 3.95 7.53
C ASN A 31 8.77 4.48 6.40
N MET A 32 9.37 5.66 6.60
CA MET A 32 10.30 6.28 5.68
C MET A 32 11.39 7.02 6.47
N GLY A 33 12.62 6.52 6.39
CA GLY A 33 13.80 7.15 6.99
C GLY A 33 14.65 7.84 5.94
N ARG A 34 15.18 9.02 6.27
CA ARG A 34 16.15 9.74 5.44
C ARG A 34 17.55 9.64 6.03
N TYR A 35 18.57 9.85 5.20
CA TYR A 35 19.95 9.87 5.68
C TYR A 35 20.20 10.98 6.71
N GLY A 36 19.55 12.14 6.55
CA GLY A 36 19.67 13.27 7.48
C GLY A 36 19.11 13.01 8.88
N ASP A 37 18.24 12.02 9.03
CA ASP A 37 17.67 11.62 10.33
C ASP A 37 18.52 10.55 11.03
N SER A 38 19.53 10.01 10.34
CA SER A 38 20.44 9.00 10.87
C SER A 38 21.66 9.66 11.52
N PRO A 39 22.32 9.00 12.50
CA PRO A 39 23.57 9.48 13.07
C PRO A 39 24.78 9.40 12.11
N MET A 40 24.57 9.05 10.84
CA MET A 40 25.62 8.88 9.84
C MET A 40 26.02 10.24 9.25
N GLU A 41 27.33 10.51 9.20
CA GLU A 41 27.84 11.66 8.47
C GLU A 41 27.67 11.44 6.96
N VAL A 42 26.76 12.21 6.37
CA VAL A 42 26.50 12.21 4.92
C VAL A 42 26.66 13.63 4.36
N PRO A 43 27.12 13.77 3.10
CA PRO A 43 27.14 15.07 2.42
C PRO A 43 25.75 15.70 2.41
N GLU A 44 25.69 17.03 2.52
CA GLU A 44 24.43 17.82 2.50
C GLU A 44 23.44 17.40 1.40
N PRO A 45 23.85 17.22 0.12
CA PRO A 45 22.92 16.82 -0.94
C PRO A 45 22.34 15.40 -0.78
N HIS A 46 22.91 14.59 0.11
CA HIS A 46 22.48 13.22 0.37
C HIS A 46 21.58 13.11 1.60
N LYS A 47 21.53 14.12 2.48
CA LYS A 47 20.69 14.11 3.69
C LYS A 47 19.21 13.94 3.38
N THR A 48 18.75 14.46 2.25
CA THR A 48 17.36 14.35 1.81
C THR A 48 17.03 12.99 1.19
N LYS A 49 18.02 12.18 0.82
CA LYS A 49 17.78 10.86 0.19
C LYS A 49 17.21 9.87 1.20
N ILE A 50 16.43 8.92 0.71
CA ILE A 50 15.83 7.85 1.52
C ILE A 50 16.90 6.79 1.81
N VAL A 51 17.04 6.41 3.09
CA VAL A 51 17.91 5.32 3.53
C VAL A 51 17.14 4.02 3.70
N HIS A 52 15.88 4.10 4.12
CA HIS A 52 15.02 2.94 4.32
C HIS A 52 13.56 3.34 4.15
N VAL A 53 12.77 2.50 3.47
CA VAL A 53 11.33 2.66 3.37
C VAL A 53 10.65 1.30 3.51
N GLU A 54 9.60 1.25 4.32
CA GLU A 54 8.68 0.12 4.41
C GLU A 54 7.41 0.50 3.66
N PHE A 55 7.13 -0.23 2.58
CA PHE A 55 5.93 -0.07 1.78
C PHE A 55 5.09 -1.34 1.86
N ARG A 56 3.81 -1.18 2.16
CA ARG A 56 2.86 -2.28 2.31
C ARG A 56 1.74 -2.10 1.30
N PHE A 57 1.49 -3.15 0.54
CA PHE A 57 0.43 -3.16 -0.46
C PHE A 57 -0.21 -4.54 -0.51
N TRP A 58 -1.47 -4.58 -0.94
CA TRP A 58 -2.28 -5.79 -1.03
C TRP A 58 -2.16 -6.67 0.21
N GLU A 59 -2.77 -6.23 1.31
CA GLU A 59 -3.11 -7.18 2.35
C GLU A 59 -4.07 -8.19 1.72
N VAL A 60 -3.59 -9.43 1.52
CA VAL A 60 -4.41 -10.53 1.01
C VAL A 60 -5.45 -10.84 2.08
N HIS A 61 -6.53 -10.06 2.09
CA HIS A 61 -7.80 -10.54 2.61
C HIS A 61 -8.19 -11.65 1.65
N SER A 62 -7.98 -12.91 2.06
CA SER A 62 -8.57 -14.04 1.36
C SER A 62 -10.08 -13.81 1.37
N MET A 63 -10.60 -13.19 0.32
CA MET A 63 -12.04 -13.08 0.15
C MET A 63 -12.51 -14.52 -0.06
N PRO A 64 -13.30 -15.13 0.85
CA PRO A 64 -13.91 -16.40 0.54
C PRO A 64 -14.74 -16.18 -0.74
N LEU A 65 -14.55 -17.05 -1.73
CA LEU A 65 -15.10 -16.92 -3.08
C LEU A 65 -16.65 -17.03 -3.14
N THR A 66 -17.35 -16.89 -2.01
CA THR A 66 -18.75 -17.33 -1.86
C THR A 66 -19.75 -16.25 -1.47
N THR A 67 -19.45 -14.94 -1.53
CA THR A 67 -20.46 -13.91 -1.15
C THR A 67 -20.55 -12.68 -2.06
N TRP A 68 -20.05 -12.75 -3.30
CA TRP A 68 -20.32 -11.73 -4.32
C TRP A 68 -21.69 -11.92 -5.01
N THR A 69 -22.74 -12.18 -4.22
CA THR A 69 -24.14 -12.25 -4.71
C THR A 69 -25.17 -11.64 -3.77
N LEU A 70 -24.84 -11.19 -2.55
CA LEU A 70 -25.87 -10.80 -1.57
C LEU A 70 -25.65 -9.48 -0.82
N GLN A 71 -24.97 -8.51 -1.43
CA GLN A 71 -25.06 -7.13 -0.97
C GLN A 71 -25.19 -6.17 -2.14
N LYS A 72 -26.42 -6.08 -2.68
CA LYS A 72 -27.09 -4.85 -3.15
C LYS A 72 -28.47 -5.17 -3.76
N VAL A 73 -29.33 -5.89 -3.03
CA VAL A 73 -30.78 -5.73 -3.25
C VAL A 73 -31.27 -4.73 -2.22
N PRO A 74 -31.62 -3.49 -2.60
CA PRO A 74 -32.23 -2.55 -1.67
C PRO A 74 -33.55 -3.13 -1.15
N LYS A 75 -33.76 -3.05 0.17
CA LYS A 75 -34.96 -3.49 0.89
C LYS A 75 -36.25 -2.72 0.53
N SER A 76 -36.30 -2.01 -0.60
CA SER A 76 -37.47 -1.22 -1.02
C SER A 76 -38.36 -1.94 -2.04
N LEU A 77 -38.06 -3.19 -2.41
CA LEU A 77 -38.84 -3.95 -3.41
C LEU A 77 -39.36 -5.29 -2.88
N SER A 78 -39.65 -5.40 -1.59
CA SER A 78 -40.34 -6.58 -1.01
C SER A 78 -41.84 -6.37 -0.77
N ALA A 79 -42.45 -5.36 -1.41
CA ALA A 79 -43.86 -5.04 -1.25
C ALA A 79 -44.52 -4.84 -2.61
N GLN A 80 -44.61 -5.91 -3.40
CA GLN A 80 -45.61 -6.13 -4.45
C GLN A 80 -45.32 -7.48 -5.09
N GLU A 81 -45.97 -8.51 -4.57
CA GLU A 81 -46.47 -9.65 -5.33
C GLU A 81 -47.37 -10.44 -4.38
N SER A 82 -48.55 -9.83 -4.13
CA SER A 82 -49.76 -10.58 -3.85
C SER A 82 -50.36 -10.93 -5.21
N ILE A 83 -50.41 -12.22 -5.55
CA ILE A 83 -51.51 -12.99 -6.14
C ILE A 83 -51.10 -14.46 -6.06
#